data_AF-A0A819YCP0-F1
#
_entry.id   AF-A0A819YCP0-F1
#
_cell.length_a   1.000
_cell.length_b   1.000
_cell.length_c   1.000
_cell.angle_alpha   90.00
_cell.angle_beta   90.00
_cell.angle_gamma   90.00
#
_symmetry.space_group_name_H-M   'P 1'
#
loop_
_entity.id
_entity.type
_entity.pdbx_description
1 polymer ?
#
loop_
_entity_poly.entity_id
_entity_poly.type
_entity_poly.pdbx_seq_one_letter_code
_entity_poly.pdbx_strand_id
1 'polypeptide(L)'
;MYLPEKSETSPVYKITVWTNDYHISPIQDIKHQLASLSIRFIDKSLSGHCGLTKTCATNLKVLNVDNGMSTDSKLHKQFYEAYKNDSEMNQVNVFMCFHPVAMCEIFMPFNRTLIVIASTRYELVRFSKEDWTKLNKNLQIIASDPRNEKAFDVDLILITGQD
;
A
#
# COMPACT_ATOMS: atom_id res chain seq x y z
N MET A 1 20.74 0.71 46.14
CA MET A 1 21.42 0.98 44.85
C MET A 1 20.32 1.00 43.79
N TYR A 2 19.84 2.20 43.43
CA TYR A 2 18.78 2.38 42.43
C TYR A 2 19.45 2.41 41.04
N LEU A 3 19.03 1.53 40.13
CA LEU A 3 19.41 1.62 38.72
C LEU A 3 18.48 2.65 38.04
N PRO A 4 19.00 3.62 37.29
CA PRO A 4 18.15 4.57 36.58
C PRO A 4 17.43 3.86 35.41
N GLU A 5 16.14 4.15 35.25
CA GLU A 5 15.35 3.77 34.07
C GLU A 5 16.03 4.34 32.82
N LYS A 6 16.33 3.47 31.85
CA LYS A 6 16.72 3.91 30.50
C LYS A 6 15.52 4.63 29.88
N SER A 7 15.65 5.93 29.61
CA SER A 7 14.72 6.59 28.71
C SER A 7 14.95 6.04 27.30
N GLU A 8 14.07 5.14 26.87
CA GLU A 8 14.02 4.67 25.49
C GLU A 8 13.49 5.81 24.62
N THR A 9 14.40 6.62 24.09
CA THR A 9 14.06 7.48 22.96
C THR A 9 13.74 6.55 21.79
N SER A 10 12.46 6.53 21.39
CA SER A 10 12.01 5.73 20.24
C SER A 10 12.87 6.07 19.01
N PRO A 11 13.28 5.07 18.21
CA PRO A 11 14.12 5.31 17.04
C PRO A 11 13.43 6.30 16.09
N VAL A 12 14.19 7.31 15.66
CA VAL A 12 13.72 8.27 14.65
C VAL A 12 13.78 7.59 13.28
N TYR A 13 12.65 7.06 12.83
CA TYR A 13 12.54 6.49 11.49
C TYR A 13 12.52 7.61 10.45
N LYS A 14 13.34 7.44 9.40
CA LYS A 14 13.46 8.44 8.33
C LYS A 14 12.32 8.33 7.31
N ILE A 15 11.79 7.12 7.14
CA ILE A 15 10.73 6.81 6.17
C ILE A 15 9.70 5.92 6.86
N THR A 16 8.42 6.32 6.78
CA THR A 16 7.29 5.46 7.14
C THR A 16 6.58 5.00 5.86
N VAL A 17 6.49 3.68 5.70
CA VAL A 17 5.75 3.00 4.64
C VAL A 17 4.44 2.47 5.23
N TRP A 18 3.32 2.73 4.57
CA TRP A 18 2.01 2.22 4.96
C TRP A 18 1.46 1.26 3.90
N THR A 19 0.94 0.12 4.34
CA THR A 19 0.43 -0.94 3.46
C THR A 19 -0.90 -1.50 3.94
N ASN A 20 -1.79 -1.80 3.00
CA ASN A 20 -3.02 -2.54 3.24
C ASN A 20 -3.30 -3.45 2.05
N ASP A 21 -3.35 -4.75 2.31
CA ASP A 21 -3.24 -5.77 1.28
C ASP A 21 -3.91 -7.09 1.67
N TYR A 22 -4.14 -7.96 0.68
CA TYR A 22 -4.72 -9.29 0.85
C TYR A 22 -3.68 -10.43 0.80
N HIS A 23 -2.41 -10.14 0.51
CA HIS A 23 -1.31 -11.10 0.63
C HIS A 23 -0.23 -10.63 1.62
N ILE A 24 0.20 -11.55 2.50
CA ILE A 24 1.20 -11.26 3.53
C ILE A 24 2.64 -11.42 3.04
N SER A 25 2.90 -12.28 2.05
CA SER A 25 4.28 -12.64 1.68
C SER A 25 5.07 -11.48 1.06
N PRO A 26 4.53 -10.73 0.06
CA PRO A 26 5.31 -9.66 -0.59
C PRO A 26 5.84 -8.61 0.39
N ILE A 27 5.03 -8.19 1.36
CA ILE A 27 5.46 -7.22 2.37
C ILE A 27 6.50 -7.79 3.33
N GLN A 28 6.49 -9.09 3.63
CA GLN A 28 7.52 -9.71 4.46
C GLN A 28 8.88 -9.74 3.73
N ASP A 29 8.88 -10.04 2.44
CA ASP A 29 10.10 -10.03 1.63
C ASP A 29 10.71 -8.62 1.57
N ILE A 30 9.87 -7.59 1.35
CA ILE A 30 10.33 -6.19 1.37
C ILE A 30 10.86 -5.79 2.76
N LYS A 31 10.16 -6.15 3.84
CA LYS A 31 10.63 -5.88 5.20
C LYS A 31 11.99 -6.54 5.46
N HIS A 32 12.18 -7.77 4.98
CA HIS A 32 13.44 -8.50 5.11
C HIS A 32 14.57 -7.84 4.32
N GLN A 33 14.33 -7.53 3.04
CA GLN A 33 15.32 -6.88 2.16
C GLN A 33 15.74 -5.49 2.67
N LEU A 34 14.82 -4.75 3.28
CA LEU A 34 15.05 -3.40 3.78
C LEU A 34 15.35 -3.33 5.28
N ALA A 35 15.61 -4.47 5.93
CA ALA A 35 15.81 -4.56 7.39
C ALA A 35 17.01 -3.74 7.89
N SER A 36 18.02 -3.51 7.05
CA SER A 36 19.19 -2.69 7.40
C SER A 36 18.94 -1.18 7.28
N LEU A 37 17.79 -0.76 6.75
CA LEU A 37 17.42 0.64 6.60
C LEU A 37 16.54 1.11 7.74
N SER A 38 16.62 2.39 8.10
CA SER A 38 15.77 3.02 9.13
C SER A 38 14.36 3.32 8.62
N ILE A 39 13.65 2.28 8.18
CA ILE A 39 12.29 2.33 7.63
C ILE A 39 11.31 1.74 8.63
N ARG A 40 10.20 2.42 8.87
CA ARG A 40 9.06 1.91 9.64
C ARG A 40 7.98 1.43 8.70
N PHE A 41 7.52 0.20 8.89
CA PHE A 41 6.38 -0.34 8.17
C PHE A 41 5.13 -0.34 9.07
N ILE A 42 4.08 0.33 8.60
CA ILE A 42 2.72 0.20 9.14
C ILE A 42 1.96 -0.74 8.21
N ASP A 43 1.87 -2.00 8.60
CA ASP A 43 1.23 -3.04 7.81
C ASP A 43 -0.09 -3.44 8.44
N LYS A 44 -1.18 -3.08 7.78
CA LYS A 44 -2.56 -3.39 8.19
C LYS A 44 -3.17 -4.35 7.17
N SER A 45 -2.76 -5.61 7.19
CA SER A 45 -3.23 -6.64 6.25
C SER A 45 -4.71 -6.99 6.43
N LEU A 46 -5.41 -7.17 5.30
CA LEU A 46 -6.75 -7.76 5.17
C LEU A 46 -6.72 -9.24 4.78
N SER A 47 -5.53 -9.80 4.57
CA SER A 47 -5.37 -11.23 4.29
C SER A 47 -5.96 -12.11 5.41
N GLY A 48 -6.62 -13.21 5.04
CA GLY A 48 -7.06 -14.24 5.99
C GLY A 48 -5.90 -14.92 6.76
N HIS A 49 -4.65 -14.73 6.31
CA HIS A 49 -3.46 -15.29 6.95
C HIS A 49 -2.64 -14.27 7.76
N CYS A 50 -3.15 -13.04 7.94
CA CYS A 50 -2.45 -11.96 8.65
C CYS A 50 -2.00 -12.29 10.08
N GLY A 51 -2.63 -13.28 10.72
CA GLY A 51 -2.28 -13.74 12.07
C GLY A 51 -0.88 -14.37 12.14
N LEU A 52 -0.40 -14.96 11.04
CA LEU A 52 0.93 -15.56 10.95
C LEU A 52 2.04 -14.50 11.08
N THR A 53 1.78 -13.28 10.61
CA THR A 53 2.73 -12.16 10.61
C THR A 53 2.42 -11.09 11.66
N LYS A 54 1.34 -11.25 12.44
CA LYS A 54 0.84 -10.26 13.40
C LYS A 54 0.55 -8.89 12.77
N THR A 55 0.07 -8.88 11.54
CA THR A 55 -0.21 -7.64 10.77
C THR A 55 -1.69 -7.45 10.46
N CYS A 56 -2.57 -8.22 11.10
CA CYS A 56 -4.01 -8.07 10.90
C CYS A 56 -4.47 -6.64 11.18
N ALA A 57 -5.22 -6.08 10.24
CA ALA A 57 -5.89 -4.81 10.45
C ALA A 57 -6.92 -4.91 11.59
N THR A 58 -6.78 -4.08 12.61
CA THR A 58 -7.72 -4.03 13.76
C THR A 58 -8.47 -2.71 13.88
N ASN A 59 -8.01 -1.64 13.21
CA ASN A 59 -8.51 -0.28 13.40
C ASN A 59 -8.62 0.51 12.09
N LEU A 60 -8.93 -0.16 10.98
CA LEU A 60 -9.27 0.53 9.74
C LEU A 60 -10.65 1.19 9.86
N LYS A 61 -10.77 2.45 9.41
CA LYS A 61 -12.00 3.25 9.50
C LYS A 61 -12.98 2.97 8.36
N VAL A 62 -12.48 2.52 7.22
CA VAL A 62 -13.23 2.44 5.95
C VAL A 62 -13.03 1.10 5.28
N LEU A 63 -11.78 0.68 5.08
CA LEU A 63 -11.48 -0.62 4.48
C LEU A 63 -11.65 -1.77 5.47
N ASN A 64 -12.16 -2.88 4.97
CA ASN A 64 -12.28 -4.14 5.67
C ASN A 64 -12.13 -5.31 4.68
N VAL A 65 -12.16 -6.53 5.20
CA VAL A 65 -11.95 -7.75 4.40
C VAL A 65 -12.98 -7.90 3.28
N ASP A 66 -14.19 -7.38 3.47
CA ASP A 66 -15.31 -7.53 2.53
C ASP A 66 -15.28 -6.51 1.39
N ASN A 67 -14.72 -5.32 1.61
CA ASN A 67 -14.79 -4.22 0.64
C ASN A 67 -13.48 -3.86 -0.07
N GLY A 68 -12.31 -4.28 0.45
CA GLY A 68 -11.01 -3.94 -0.13
C GLY A 68 -10.75 -4.54 -1.52
N MET A 69 -11.39 -5.66 -1.84
CA MET A 69 -11.32 -6.29 -3.17
C MET A 69 -12.20 -5.61 -4.23
N SER A 70 -13.08 -4.68 -3.87
CA SER A 70 -13.98 -4.06 -4.85
C SER A 70 -14.14 -2.57 -4.57
N THR A 71 -13.02 -1.85 -4.59
CA THR A 71 -13.03 -0.41 -4.32
C THR A 71 -13.63 0.35 -5.51
N ASP A 72 -14.66 1.14 -5.26
CA ASP A 72 -15.23 2.08 -6.23
C ASP A 72 -14.84 3.54 -5.88
N SER A 73 -15.22 4.48 -6.75
CA SER A 73 -14.92 5.90 -6.53
C SER A 73 -15.53 6.46 -5.23
N LYS A 74 -16.62 5.87 -4.74
CA LYS A 74 -17.26 6.28 -3.49
C LYS A 74 -16.39 5.85 -2.29
N LEU A 75 -15.91 4.61 -2.29
CA LEU A 75 -15.02 4.10 -1.27
C LEU A 75 -13.68 4.85 -1.26
N HIS A 76 -13.15 5.21 -2.44
CA HIS A 76 -11.97 6.07 -2.56
C HIS A 76 -12.16 7.42 -1.85
N LYS A 77 -13.28 8.07 -2.11
CA LYS A 77 -13.62 9.34 -1.45
C LYS A 77 -13.79 9.16 0.06
N GLN A 78 -14.50 8.12 0.50
CA GLN A 78 -14.69 7.84 1.94
C GLN A 78 -13.36 7.60 2.65
N PHE A 79 -12.47 6.84 2.03
CA PHE A 79 -11.15 6.57 2.57
C PHE A 79 -10.34 7.85 2.71
N TYR A 80 -10.22 8.65 1.64
CA TYR A 80 -9.51 9.92 1.70
C TYR A 80 -10.08 10.85 2.77
N GLU A 81 -11.40 11.01 2.85
CA GLU A 81 -12.04 11.89 3.84
C GLU A 81 -11.80 11.42 5.28
N ALA A 82 -11.82 10.11 5.54
CA ALA A 82 -11.58 9.55 6.87
C ALA A 82 -10.13 9.68 7.36
N TYR A 83 -9.19 9.86 6.43
CA TYR A 83 -7.75 9.74 6.68
C TYR A 83 -6.93 10.99 6.33
N LYS A 84 -7.47 11.97 5.58
CA LYS A 84 -6.73 13.17 5.16
C LYS A 84 -6.17 14.01 6.31
N ASN A 85 -6.77 13.93 7.49
CA ASN A 85 -6.34 14.62 8.71
C ASN A 85 -5.94 13.63 9.82
N ASP A 86 -5.78 12.35 9.51
CA ASP A 86 -5.44 11.31 10.48
C ASP A 86 -3.98 11.38 10.89
N SER A 87 -3.70 11.25 12.19
CA SER A 87 -2.36 11.41 12.74
C SER A 87 -1.39 10.31 12.32
N GLU A 88 -1.86 9.08 12.09
CA GLU A 88 -1.04 7.98 11.57
C GLU A 88 -0.70 8.25 10.11
N MET A 89 -1.70 8.60 9.30
CA MET A 89 -1.53 8.85 7.86
C MET A 89 -0.69 10.09 7.56
N ASN A 90 -0.75 11.13 8.41
CA ASN A 90 0.08 12.31 8.27
C ASN A 90 1.58 12.03 8.44
N GLN A 91 1.95 10.91 9.09
CA GLN A 91 3.33 10.48 9.24
C GLN A 91 3.82 9.61 8.07
N VAL A 92 2.93 9.19 7.17
CA VAL A 92 3.26 8.30 6.06
C VAL A 92 3.96 9.07 4.95
N ASN A 93 5.11 8.56 4.54
CA ASN A 93 5.88 9.10 3.41
C ASN A 93 5.56 8.36 2.11
N VAL A 94 5.35 7.04 2.23
CA VAL A 94 5.16 6.12 1.10
C VAL A 94 3.95 5.23 1.37
N PHE A 95 3.05 5.15 0.40
CA PHE A 95 2.06 4.08 0.33
C PHE A 95 2.61 2.95 -0.55
N MET A 96 2.48 1.72 -0.08
CA MET A 96 2.90 0.54 -0.84
C MET A 96 1.76 -0.47 -0.89
N CYS A 97 1.49 -0.97 -2.09
CA CYS A 97 0.34 -1.81 -2.40
C CYS A 97 0.77 -2.95 -3.34
N PHE A 98 0.21 -4.14 -3.12
CA PHE A 98 0.63 -5.37 -3.79
C PHE A 98 -0.55 -6.11 -4.47
N HIS A 99 -1.54 -6.51 -3.68
CA HIS A 99 -2.66 -7.34 -4.07
C HIS A 99 -4.02 -6.89 -3.47
N PRO A 100 -4.99 -6.56 -4.34
CA PRO A 100 -4.86 -6.33 -5.78
C PRO A 100 -4.18 -4.97 -6.06
N VAL A 101 -3.49 -4.88 -7.21
CA VAL A 101 -2.90 -3.61 -7.70
C VAL A 101 -3.95 -2.49 -7.80
N ALA A 102 -5.19 -2.84 -8.11
CA ALA A 102 -6.34 -1.93 -8.09
C ALA A 102 -6.50 -1.15 -6.76
N MET A 103 -6.10 -1.70 -5.62
CA MET A 103 -6.18 -0.99 -4.33
C MET A 103 -5.27 0.25 -4.28
N CYS A 104 -4.22 0.32 -5.10
CA CYS A 104 -3.32 1.47 -5.15
C CYS A 104 -4.06 2.78 -5.49
N GLU A 105 -5.17 2.69 -6.24
CA GLU A 105 -5.98 3.85 -6.62
C GLU A 105 -6.53 4.61 -5.41
N ILE A 106 -6.75 3.92 -4.28
CA ILE A 106 -7.29 4.54 -3.05
C ILE A 106 -6.31 5.53 -2.41
N PHE A 107 -5.01 5.38 -2.68
CA PHE A 107 -3.95 6.21 -2.12
C PHE A 107 -3.57 7.39 -3.01
N MET A 108 -3.97 7.40 -4.28
CA MET A 108 -3.68 8.48 -5.23
C MET A 108 -4.03 9.88 -4.71
N PRO A 109 -5.17 10.10 -4.00
CA PRO A 109 -5.53 11.43 -3.52
C PRO A 109 -4.59 12.03 -2.46
N PHE A 110 -3.75 11.23 -1.80
CA PHE A 110 -2.87 11.71 -0.72
C PHE A 110 -1.64 12.46 -1.21
N ASN A 111 -1.35 12.43 -2.51
CA ASN A 111 -0.18 13.10 -3.10
C ASN A 111 1.15 12.72 -2.40
N ARG A 112 1.26 11.45 -2.00
CA ARG A 112 2.47 10.83 -1.44
C ARG A 112 3.10 9.90 -2.46
N THR A 113 4.34 9.49 -2.20
CA THR A 113 4.99 8.47 -3.02
C THR A 113 4.18 7.17 -2.96
N LEU A 114 3.99 6.55 -4.11
CA LEU A 114 3.37 5.25 -4.30
C LEU A 114 4.41 4.27 -4.80
N ILE A 115 4.47 3.11 -4.17
CA ILE A 115 5.18 1.93 -4.68
C ILE A 115 4.12 0.89 -5.02
N VAL A 116 4.02 0.58 -6.30
CA VAL A 116 3.09 -0.43 -6.82
C VAL A 116 3.87 -1.69 -7.15
N ILE A 117 3.50 -2.80 -6.53
CA ILE A 117 4.12 -4.11 -6.77
C ILE A 117 3.04 -5.05 -7.29
N ALA A 118 3.07 -5.39 -8.57
CA ALA A 118 2.13 -6.37 -9.10
C ALA A 118 2.54 -7.80 -8.69
N SER A 119 2.22 -8.20 -7.46
CA SER A 119 2.63 -9.50 -6.90
C SER A 119 1.85 -10.70 -7.47
N THR A 120 0.73 -10.44 -8.14
CA THR A 120 -0.11 -11.43 -8.81
C THR A 120 -0.69 -10.83 -10.09
N ARG A 121 -1.71 -11.46 -10.68
CA ARG A 121 -2.63 -10.88 -11.68
C ARG A 121 -2.97 -9.42 -11.36
N TYR A 122 -2.47 -8.49 -12.17
CA TYR A 122 -2.60 -7.05 -11.92
C TYR A 122 -4.01 -6.55 -12.26
N GLU A 123 -4.69 -7.24 -13.17
CA GLU A 123 -6.06 -7.00 -13.60
C GLU A 123 -7.10 -7.52 -12.62
N LEU A 124 -6.67 -8.17 -11.52
CA LEU A 124 -7.59 -8.70 -10.52
C LEU A 124 -8.56 -7.62 -10.07
N VAL A 125 -9.83 -8.00 -9.92
CA VAL A 125 -10.96 -7.13 -9.57
C VAL A 125 -11.37 -6.12 -10.66
N ARG A 126 -10.89 -6.31 -11.89
CA ARG A 126 -11.35 -5.59 -13.09
C ARG A 126 -11.90 -6.60 -14.11
N PHE A 127 -13.22 -6.77 -14.13
CA PHE A 127 -13.87 -7.81 -14.93
C PHE A 127 -14.40 -7.30 -16.28
N SER A 128 -14.45 -5.98 -16.48
CA SER A 128 -14.85 -5.34 -17.73
C SER A 128 -13.65 -4.68 -18.43
N LYS A 129 -13.76 -4.49 -19.75
CA LYS A 129 -12.75 -3.77 -20.54
C LYS A 129 -12.62 -2.33 -20.06
N GLU A 130 -13.73 -1.71 -19.67
CA GLU A 130 -13.81 -0.35 -19.17
C GLU A 130 -13.04 -0.21 -17.85
N ASP A 131 -13.26 -1.13 -16.91
CA ASP A 131 -12.58 -1.17 -15.63
C ASP A 131 -11.06 -1.36 -15.82
N TRP A 132 -10.68 -2.28 -16.71
CA TRP A 132 -9.28 -2.54 -16.99
C TRP A 132 -8.59 -1.35 -17.65
N THR A 133 -9.26 -0.69 -18.60
CA THR A 133 -8.77 0.54 -19.24
C THR A 133 -8.59 1.65 -18.22
N LYS A 134 -9.53 1.80 -17.29
CA LYS A 134 -9.44 2.77 -16.18
C LYS A 134 -8.24 2.47 -15.28
N LEU A 135 -8.05 1.22 -14.89
CA LEU A 135 -6.89 0.81 -14.08
C LEU A 135 -5.58 1.13 -14.81
N ASN A 136 -5.45 0.76 -16.09
CA ASN A 136 -4.25 1.05 -16.87
C ASN A 136 -3.94 2.55 -16.95
N LYS A 137 -4.97 3.39 -17.15
CA LYS A 137 -4.81 4.84 -17.14
C LYS A 137 -4.34 5.36 -15.77
N ASN A 138 -4.88 4.85 -14.67
CA ASN A 138 -4.46 5.26 -13.34
C ASN A 138 -3.04 4.80 -13.01
N LEU A 139 -2.66 3.59 -13.43
CA LEU A 139 -1.28 3.11 -13.32
C LEU A 139 -0.30 3.96 -14.13
N GLN A 140 -0.69 4.42 -15.33
CA GLN A 140 0.10 5.39 -16.11
C GLN A 140 0.28 6.71 -15.38
N ILE A 141 -0.79 7.24 -14.76
CA ILE A 141 -0.72 8.47 -13.95
C ILE A 141 0.25 8.27 -12.78
N ILE A 142 0.10 7.18 -12.01
CA ILE A 142 1.00 6.85 -10.90
C ILE A 142 2.45 6.75 -11.41
N ALA A 143 2.65 6.07 -12.53
CA ALA A 143 3.95 5.84 -13.16
C ALA A 143 4.60 7.09 -13.78
N SER A 144 3.84 8.15 -14.00
CA SER A 144 4.33 9.41 -14.57
C SER A 144 4.90 10.36 -13.51
N ASP A 145 4.61 10.12 -12.23
CA ASP A 145 5.16 10.90 -11.12
C ASP A 145 6.60 10.43 -10.83
N PRO A 146 7.62 11.31 -10.91
CA PRO A 146 9.02 10.93 -10.71
C PRO A 146 9.34 10.50 -9.27
N ARG A 147 8.43 10.72 -8.31
CA ARG A 147 8.59 10.26 -6.92
C ARG A 147 8.21 8.80 -6.73
N ASN A 148 7.53 8.19 -7.70
CA ASN A 148 6.97 6.85 -7.60
C ASN A 148 7.90 5.84 -8.25
N GLU A 149 8.13 4.72 -7.56
CA GLU A 149 8.97 3.63 -8.06
C GLU A 149 8.11 2.49 -8.59
N LYS A 150 8.62 1.84 -9.66
CA LYS A 150 7.95 0.77 -10.38
C LYS A 150 8.71 -0.53 -10.14
N ALA A 151 8.11 -1.46 -9.41
CA ALA A 151 8.66 -2.80 -9.23
C ALA A 151 7.65 -3.81 -9.76
N PHE A 152 7.77 -4.10 -11.06
CA PHE A 152 7.05 -5.18 -11.71
C PHE A 152 7.99 -6.38 -11.78
N ASP A 153 7.75 -7.41 -10.97
CA ASP A 153 8.55 -8.63 -11.01
C ASP A 153 8.20 -9.44 -12.26
N VAL A 154 9.24 -9.86 -12.98
CA VAL A 154 9.33 -10.70 -14.19
C VAL A 154 8.10 -10.80 -15.11
N ASP A 155 8.24 -10.25 -16.33
CA ASP A 155 7.41 -10.47 -17.53
C ASP A 155 5.99 -9.86 -17.59
N LEU A 156 5.81 -8.59 -17.19
CA LEU A 156 4.73 -7.78 -17.79
C LEU A 156 5.07 -6.29 -17.91
N ILE A 157 6.00 -5.98 -18.82
CA ILE A 157 6.02 -4.68 -19.49
C ILE A 157 4.83 -4.67 -20.46
N LEU A 158 3.70 -4.12 -20.03
CA LEU A 158 2.70 -3.57 -20.95
C LEU A 158 2.21 -2.22 -20.43
N ILE A 159 3.15 -1.27 -20.35
CA ILE A 159 2.81 0.16 -20.42
C ILE A 159 3.57 0.80 -21.58
N THR A 160 3.34 0.26 -22.78
CA THR A 160 3.40 0.94 -24.08
C THR A 160 2.42 0.17 -24.96
N GLY A 161 1.21 0.66 -25.23
CA GLY A 161 1.00 1.46 -26.42
C GLY A 161 1.27 0.64 -27.68
N GLN A 162 0.28 -0.13 -28.15
CA GLN A 162 0.09 -0.38 -29.57
C GLN A 162 -1.37 -0.07 -29.90
N ASP A 163 -1.52 0.71 -30.95
CA ASP A 163 -2.75 1.29 -31.49
C ASP A 163 -3.83 0.25 -31.83
#